data_AF-A0A7K0YYE6-F1
#
_entry.id   AF-A0A7K0YYE6-F1
#
_cell.length_a   1.000
_cell.length_b   1.000
_cell.length_c   1.000
_cell.angle_alpha   90.00
_cell.angle_beta   90.00
_cell.angle_gamma   90.00
#
_symmetry.space_group_name_H-M   'P 1'
#
loop_
_entity.id
_entity.type
_entity.pdbx_description
1 polymer ?
#
loop_
_entity_poly.entity_id
_entity_poly.type
_entity_poly.pdbx_seq_one_letter_code
_entity_poly.pdbx_strand_id
1 'polypeptide(L)'
;MSQIGIPDIDPVLESEILAEMAEVEAFLREAIEGKYPLVIETSRHLVDAGGKRLRPLLVLLASQFGNPKAEGIIEAAVVCELTHLGTLYHDDVMDEAPLRRGVPSANNRWNNTVAILTGDYLFAKTSQLLADLGPEAVRLQALTFERLVIGQITETQGASEGKTQLEHYLSVVADKT
;
A
#
# COMPACT_ATOMS: atom_id res chain seq x y z
N MET A 1 17.20 -2.34 7.87
CA MET A 1 16.76 -1.65 9.10
C MET A 1 17.37 -2.39 10.27
N SER A 2 18.06 -1.71 11.19
CA SER A 2 18.69 -2.40 12.34
C SER A 2 17.73 -2.66 13.50
N GLN A 3 16.58 -1.99 13.53
CA GLN A 3 15.50 -2.14 14.52
C GLN A 3 14.15 -1.77 13.89
N ILE A 4 13.07 -2.38 14.37
CA ILE A 4 11.68 -2.15 13.89
C ILE A 4 11.08 -0.87 14.51
N GLY A 5 11.67 -0.36 15.59
CA GLY A 5 11.22 0.87 16.26
C GLY A 5 10.02 0.67 17.20
N ILE A 6 9.74 -0.57 17.59
CA ILE A 6 8.77 -0.92 18.63
C ILE A 6 9.53 -1.03 19.97
N PRO A 7 9.22 -0.20 20.98
CA PRO A 7 9.87 -0.28 22.28
C PRO A 7 9.59 -1.63 22.95
N ASP A 8 10.59 -2.20 23.62
CA ASP A 8 10.47 -3.41 24.44
C ASP A 8 9.93 -4.65 23.70
N ILE A 9 10.12 -4.72 22.37
CA ILE A 9 9.80 -5.92 21.58
C ILE A 9 10.71 -7.09 21.97
N ASP A 10 10.15 -8.30 21.98
CA ASP A 10 10.93 -9.52 22.22
C ASP A 10 12.03 -9.66 21.14
N PRO A 11 13.31 -9.89 21.51
CA PRO A 11 14.41 -9.91 20.53
C PRO A 11 14.31 -11.03 19.49
N VAL A 12 13.69 -12.16 19.81
CA VAL A 12 13.49 -13.27 18.87
C VAL A 12 12.45 -12.85 17.85
N LEU A 13 11.32 -12.31 18.32
CA LEU A 13 10.28 -11.79 17.45
C LEU A 13 10.80 -10.67 16.54
N GLU A 14 11.59 -9.72 17.08
CA GLU A 14 12.16 -8.64 16.27
C GLU A 14 13.07 -9.20 15.16
N SER A 15 13.89 -10.19 15.47
CA SER A 15 14.75 -10.83 14.47
C SER A 15 13.96 -11.57 13.39
N GLU A 16 12.88 -12.27 13.76
CA GLU A 16 12.01 -12.98 12.81
C GLU A 16 11.30 -12.01 11.88
N ILE A 17 10.67 -10.96 12.42
CA ILE A 17 9.97 -9.95 11.62
C ILE A 17 10.95 -9.18 10.72
N LEU A 18 12.19 -8.91 11.16
CA LEU A 18 13.20 -8.28 10.31
C LEU A 18 13.60 -9.16 9.11
N ALA A 19 13.65 -10.48 9.30
CA ALA A 19 13.91 -11.43 8.21
C ALA A 19 12.73 -11.47 7.23
N GLU A 20 11.50 -11.59 7.74
CA GLU A 20 10.28 -11.57 6.92
C GLU A 20 10.11 -10.24 6.16
N MET A 21 10.44 -9.11 6.79
CA MET A 21 10.45 -7.80 6.13
C MET A 21 11.44 -7.73 4.97
N ALA A 22 12.57 -8.44 5.04
CA ALA A 22 13.51 -8.54 3.93
C ALA A 22 12.94 -9.39 2.79
N GLU A 23 12.19 -10.45 3.10
CA GLU A 23 11.46 -11.25 2.10
C GLU A 23 10.36 -10.43 1.42
N VAL A 24 9.60 -9.64 2.19
CA VAL A 24 8.62 -8.68 1.64
C VAL A 24 9.29 -7.69 0.68
N GLU A 25 10.43 -7.11 1.03
CA GLU A 25 11.15 -6.16 0.16
C GLU A 25 11.66 -6.82 -1.12
N ALA A 26 12.11 -8.07 -1.04
CA ALA A 26 12.53 -8.82 -2.22
C ALA A 26 11.33 -9.09 -3.14
N PHE A 27 10.25 -9.61 -2.57
CA PHE A 27 9.07 -9.98 -3.34
C PHE A 27 8.31 -8.77 -3.88
N LEU A 28 8.28 -7.65 -3.16
CA LEU A 28 7.70 -6.39 -3.67
C LEU A 28 8.40 -5.93 -4.96
N ARG A 29 9.73 -6.04 -5.03
CA ARG A 29 10.50 -5.69 -6.23
C ARG A 29 10.23 -6.66 -7.37
N GLU A 30 10.20 -7.96 -7.08
CA GLU A 30 9.86 -8.99 -8.06
C GLU A 30 8.43 -8.78 -8.62
N ALA A 31 7.47 -8.46 -7.75
CA ALA A 31 6.08 -8.29 -8.10
C ALA A 31 5.80 -7.11 -9.03
N ILE A 32 6.75 -6.17 -9.21
CA ILE A 32 6.61 -5.06 -10.17
C ILE A 32 7.45 -5.26 -11.44
N GLU A 33 8.11 -6.41 -11.59
CA GLU A 33 8.79 -6.76 -12.82
C GLU A 33 7.81 -7.21 -13.91
N GLY A 34 8.24 -7.13 -15.17
CA GLY A 34 7.39 -7.46 -16.30
C GLY A 34 8.06 -7.30 -17.65
N LYS A 35 7.25 -7.19 -18.70
CA LYS A 35 7.71 -7.11 -20.10
C LYS A 35 7.73 -5.68 -20.67
N TYR A 36 7.22 -4.70 -19.94
CA TYR A 36 7.04 -3.34 -20.42
C TYR A 36 7.96 -2.37 -19.66
N PRO A 37 9.10 -1.96 -20.25
CA PRO A 37 10.14 -1.22 -19.53
C PRO A 37 9.65 0.06 -18.84
N LEU A 38 8.79 0.84 -19.50
CA LEU A 38 8.28 2.09 -18.93
C LEU A 38 7.48 1.86 -17.65
N VAL A 39 6.63 0.84 -17.61
CA VAL A 39 5.79 0.54 -16.45
C VAL A 39 6.62 0.03 -15.27
N ILE A 40 7.70 -0.71 -15.56
CA ILE A 40 8.67 -1.14 -14.54
C ILE A 40 9.40 0.08 -13.99
N GLU A 41 9.90 0.96 -14.86
CA GLU A 41 10.58 2.19 -14.45
C GLU A 41 9.68 3.05 -13.56
N THR A 42 8.44 3.28 -14.00
CA THR A 42 7.51 4.12 -13.25
C THR A 42 7.12 3.48 -11.94
N SER A 43 6.87 2.17 -11.88
CA SER A 43 6.55 1.45 -10.63
C SER A 43 7.71 1.44 -9.64
N ARG A 44 8.95 1.26 -10.12
CA ARG A 44 10.16 1.28 -9.28
C ARG A 44 10.34 2.62 -8.58
N HIS A 45 9.88 3.72 -9.17
CA HIS A 45 10.03 5.06 -8.59
C HIS A 45 9.56 5.16 -7.13
N LEU A 46 8.34 4.72 -6.79
CA LEU A 46 7.86 4.76 -5.40
C LEU A 46 8.23 3.51 -4.59
N VAL A 47 8.48 2.37 -5.23
CA VAL A 47 8.99 1.17 -4.53
C VAL A 47 10.38 1.45 -3.97
N ASP A 48 11.31 1.95 -4.80
CA ASP A 48 12.71 2.21 -4.45
C ASP A 48 12.92 3.52 -3.69
N ALA A 49 11.99 4.50 -3.81
CA ALA A 49 11.96 5.65 -2.90
C ALA A 49 11.79 5.24 -1.42
N GLY A 50 11.52 3.96 -1.15
CA GLY A 50 11.41 3.41 0.18
C GLY A 50 10.11 3.85 0.84
N GLY A 51 10.01 3.67 2.14
CA GLY A 51 8.83 3.98 2.93
C GLY A 51 8.97 3.36 4.31
N LYS A 52 8.04 3.67 5.22
CA LYS A 52 8.06 3.06 6.56
C LYS A 52 7.64 1.59 6.56
N ARG A 53 7.03 1.11 5.46
CA ARG A 53 6.46 -0.24 5.32
C ARG A 53 5.58 -0.66 6.50
N LEU A 54 4.81 0.29 7.03
CA LEU A 54 3.96 0.04 8.19
C LEU A 54 2.88 -1.01 7.89
N ARG A 55 2.28 -0.99 6.70
CA ARG A 55 1.22 -1.93 6.32
C ARG A 55 1.74 -3.38 6.23
N PRO A 56 2.85 -3.66 5.53
CA PRO A 56 3.50 -4.97 5.63
C PRO A 56 3.83 -5.40 7.06
N LEU A 57 4.44 -4.51 7.85
CA LEU A 57 4.80 -4.80 9.23
C LEU A 57 3.56 -5.21 10.06
N LEU A 58 2.43 -4.52 9.87
CA LEU A 58 1.18 -4.88 10.55
C LEU A 58 0.65 -6.25 10.12
N VAL A 59 0.80 -6.64 8.86
CA VAL A 59 0.42 -7.99 8.39
C VAL A 59 1.28 -9.06 9.06
N LEU A 60 2.60 -8.87 9.10
CA LEU A 60 3.53 -9.80 9.74
C LEU A 60 3.28 -9.92 11.24
N LEU A 61 3.04 -8.81 11.93
CA LEU A 61 2.69 -8.83 13.35
C LEU A 61 1.33 -9.47 13.61
N ALA A 62 0.35 -9.26 12.73
CA ALA A 62 -0.98 -9.88 12.84
C ALA A 62 -0.92 -11.41 12.67
N SER A 63 -0.01 -11.92 11.83
CA SER A 63 0.14 -13.37 11.61
C SER A 63 0.57 -14.12 12.89
N GLN A 64 1.27 -13.44 13.80
CA GLN A 64 1.73 -13.97 15.08
C GLN A 64 0.57 -14.31 16.04
N PHE A 65 -0.61 -13.73 15.85
CA PHE A 65 -1.82 -14.09 16.60
C PHE A 65 -2.51 -15.36 16.04
N GLY A 66 -2.07 -15.85 14.89
CA GLY A 66 -2.54 -17.07 14.24
C GLY A 66 -1.42 -18.09 14.07
N ASN A 67 -1.30 -18.64 12.87
CA ASN A 67 -0.15 -19.47 12.48
C ASN A 67 0.88 -18.58 11.75
N PRO A 68 2.00 -18.20 12.38
CA PRO A 68 3.01 -17.34 11.75
C PRO A 68 3.75 -18.03 10.59
N LYS A 69 3.56 -19.34 10.40
CA LYS A 69 4.15 -20.11 9.30
C LYS A 69 3.11 -20.50 8.23
N ALA A 70 1.96 -19.85 8.21
CA ALA A 70 0.98 -20.06 7.16
C ALA A 70 1.54 -19.60 5.81
N GLU A 71 1.27 -20.36 4.75
CA GLU A 71 1.56 -19.91 3.38
C GLU A 71 0.73 -18.66 3.04
N GLY A 72 1.28 -17.74 2.23
CA GLY A 72 0.56 -16.54 1.81
C GLY A 72 0.79 -15.29 2.67
N ILE A 73 1.52 -15.36 3.79
CA ILE A 73 1.74 -14.20 4.67
C ILE A 73 2.54 -13.10 3.97
N ILE A 74 3.63 -13.47 3.28
CA ILE A 74 4.48 -12.50 2.56
C ILE A 74 3.72 -11.92 1.37
N GLU A 75 2.99 -12.75 0.62
CA GLU A 75 2.09 -12.35 -0.47
C GLU A 75 1.07 -11.32 0.01
N ALA A 76 0.42 -11.57 1.16
CA ALA A 76 -0.56 -10.66 1.74
C ALA A 76 0.08 -9.32 2.16
N ALA A 77 1.27 -9.36 2.76
CA ALA A 77 2.02 -8.14 3.11
C ALA A 77 2.39 -7.31 1.87
N VAL A 78 2.83 -7.96 0.79
CA VAL A 78 3.13 -7.33 -0.50
C VAL A 78 1.86 -6.76 -1.13
N VAL A 79 0.73 -7.47 -1.11
CA VAL A 79 -0.58 -6.97 -1.58
C VAL A 79 -0.97 -5.67 -0.88
N CYS A 80 -0.80 -5.59 0.45
CA CYS A 80 -1.09 -4.38 1.20
C CYS A 80 -0.20 -3.20 0.81
N GLU A 81 1.09 -3.41 0.58
CA GLU A 81 2.01 -2.34 0.16
C GLU A 81 1.80 -1.95 -1.31
N LEU A 82 1.57 -2.89 -2.23
CA LEU A 82 1.26 -2.59 -3.64
C LEU A 82 -0.02 -1.79 -3.76
N THR A 83 -1.05 -2.13 -2.98
CA THR A 83 -2.29 -1.36 -2.88
C THR A 83 -1.98 0.06 -2.44
N HIS A 84 -1.22 0.22 -1.34
CA HIS A 84 -0.84 1.53 -0.82
C HIS A 84 -0.03 2.36 -1.82
N LEU A 85 0.92 1.74 -2.53
CA LEU A 85 1.70 2.42 -3.56
C LEU A 85 0.80 2.85 -4.71
N GLY A 86 -0.12 1.97 -5.16
CA GLY A 86 -1.12 2.29 -6.17
C GLY A 86 -1.95 3.53 -5.81
N THR A 87 -2.45 3.61 -4.57
CA THR A 87 -3.19 4.80 -4.13
C THR A 87 -2.30 6.05 -4.09
N LEU A 88 -1.03 5.96 -3.70
CA LEU A 88 -0.12 7.11 -3.72
C LEU A 88 0.11 7.69 -5.13
N TYR A 89 0.17 6.85 -6.17
CA TYR A 89 0.24 7.35 -7.55
C TYR A 89 -1.00 8.13 -7.95
N HIS A 90 -2.18 7.68 -7.53
CA HIS A 90 -3.44 8.37 -7.78
C HIS A 90 -3.57 9.65 -6.93
N ASP A 91 -3.18 9.60 -5.66
CA ASP A 91 -3.17 10.75 -4.74
C ASP A 91 -2.23 11.85 -5.23
N ASP A 92 -1.03 11.52 -5.73
CA ASP A 92 -0.09 12.50 -6.30
C ASP A 92 -0.73 13.33 -7.42
N VAL A 93 -1.65 12.75 -8.18
CA VAL A 93 -2.41 13.44 -9.24
C VAL A 93 -3.52 14.30 -8.64
N MET A 94 -4.26 13.79 -7.66
CA MET A 94 -5.37 14.50 -7.03
C MET A 94 -4.89 15.69 -6.17
N ASP A 95 -3.76 15.54 -5.48
CA ASP A 95 -3.20 16.54 -4.56
C ASP A 95 -2.30 17.58 -5.26
N GLU A 96 -2.00 17.41 -6.55
CA GLU A 96 -1.00 18.18 -7.31
C GLU A 96 0.36 18.32 -6.57
N ALA A 97 0.71 17.31 -5.76
CA ALA A 97 1.89 17.36 -4.91
C ALA A 97 3.18 17.39 -5.77
N PRO A 98 4.15 18.28 -5.52
CA PRO A 98 5.40 18.32 -6.30
C PRO A 98 6.40 17.23 -5.90
N LEU A 99 6.30 16.71 -4.66
CA LEU A 99 7.23 15.72 -4.09
C LEU A 99 6.46 14.63 -3.33
N ARG A 100 6.99 13.40 -3.35
CA ARG A 100 6.54 12.26 -2.55
C ARG A 100 7.76 11.52 -2.00
N ARG A 101 7.81 11.30 -0.67
CA ARG A 101 8.93 10.62 0.01
C ARG A 101 10.32 11.21 -0.33
N GLY A 102 10.39 12.52 -0.55
CA GLY A 102 11.64 13.23 -0.87
C GLY A 102 12.09 13.13 -2.33
N VAL A 103 11.36 12.42 -3.19
CA VAL A 103 11.58 12.39 -4.65
C VAL A 103 10.46 13.16 -5.38
N PRO A 104 10.65 13.61 -6.62
CA PRO A 104 9.56 14.16 -7.43
C PRO A 104 8.36 13.21 -7.45
N SER A 105 7.15 13.72 -7.29
CA SER A 105 5.94 12.90 -7.47
C SER A 105 5.86 12.33 -8.89
N ALA A 106 5.12 11.24 -9.06
CA ALA A 106 5.06 10.56 -10.36
C ALA A 106 4.47 11.44 -11.46
N ASN A 107 3.44 12.24 -11.13
CA ASN A 107 2.83 13.18 -12.07
C ASN A 107 3.77 14.32 -12.44
N ASN A 108 4.58 14.82 -11.51
CA ASN A 108 5.58 15.84 -11.81
C ASN A 108 6.71 15.30 -12.70
N ARG A 109 7.16 14.07 -12.44
CA ARG A 109 8.27 13.44 -13.19
C ARG A 109 7.89 13.01 -14.61
N TRP A 110 6.67 12.51 -14.81
CA TRP A 110 6.22 12.04 -16.13
C TRP A 110 5.02 12.82 -16.67
N ASN A 111 3.85 12.65 -16.06
CA ASN A 111 2.60 13.39 -16.24
C ASN A 111 1.46 12.65 -15.50
N ASN A 112 0.29 13.28 -15.41
CA ASN A 112 -0.90 12.69 -14.77
C ASN A 112 -1.30 11.33 -15.39
N THR A 113 -1.27 11.20 -16.71
CA THR A 113 -1.66 9.95 -17.40
C THR A 113 -0.75 8.79 -17.02
N VAL A 114 0.56 9.01 -17.00
CA VAL A 114 1.53 7.98 -16.62
C VAL A 114 1.37 7.60 -15.14
N ALA A 115 1.12 8.57 -14.26
CA ALA A 115 0.87 8.29 -12.85
C ALA A 115 -0.39 7.43 -12.64
N ILE A 116 -1.52 7.80 -13.26
CA ILE A 116 -2.78 7.04 -13.20
C ILE A 116 -2.57 5.60 -13.68
N LEU A 117 -2.00 5.42 -14.88
CA LEU A 117 -1.79 4.11 -15.48
C LEU A 117 -0.77 3.25 -14.70
N THR A 118 0.19 3.88 -14.01
CA THR A 118 1.11 3.16 -13.12
C THR A 118 0.37 2.65 -11.89
N GLY A 119 -0.51 3.47 -11.29
CA GLY A 119 -1.38 3.01 -10.20
C GLY A 119 -2.28 1.84 -10.63
N ASP A 120 -2.91 1.94 -11.81
CA ASP A 120 -3.75 0.88 -12.37
C ASP A 120 -2.97 -0.43 -12.58
N TYR A 121 -1.72 -0.31 -13.06
CA TYR A 121 -0.83 -1.46 -13.21
C TYR A 121 -0.52 -2.12 -11.85
N LEU A 122 -0.21 -1.34 -10.81
CA LEU A 122 0.03 -1.88 -9.47
C LEU A 122 -1.22 -2.58 -8.92
N PHE A 123 -2.42 -2.06 -9.19
CA PHE A 123 -3.67 -2.76 -8.85
C PHE A 123 -3.86 -4.06 -9.64
N ALA A 124 -3.44 -4.10 -10.91
CA ALA A 124 -3.47 -5.33 -11.70
C ALA A 124 -2.47 -6.38 -11.16
N LYS A 125 -1.29 -5.97 -10.67
CA LYS A 125 -0.33 -6.86 -10.00
C LYS A 125 -0.85 -7.35 -8.66
N THR A 126 -1.44 -6.46 -7.87
CA THR A 126 -2.13 -6.80 -6.61
C THR A 126 -3.23 -7.84 -6.85
N SER A 127 -4.04 -7.66 -7.90
CA SER A 127 -5.12 -8.58 -8.25
C SER A 127 -4.63 -9.98 -8.64
N GLN A 128 -3.46 -10.10 -9.27
CA GLN A 128 -2.84 -11.41 -9.56
C GLN A 128 -2.49 -12.13 -8.26
N LEU A 129 -1.78 -11.46 -7.35
CA LEU A 129 -1.41 -12.05 -6.05
C LEU A 129 -2.63 -12.42 -5.20
N LEU A 130 -3.67 -11.58 -5.21
CA LEU A 130 -4.92 -11.88 -4.51
C LEU A 130 -5.65 -13.10 -5.08
N ALA A 131 -5.59 -13.31 -6.40
CA ALA A 131 -6.18 -14.49 -7.03
C ALA A 131 -5.49 -15.78 -6.54
N ASP A 132 -4.17 -15.73 -6.34
CA ASP A 132 -3.39 -16.85 -5.80
C ASP A 132 -3.66 -17.09 -4.30
N LEU A 133 -3.89 -16.02 -3.53
CA LEU A 133 -4.29 -16.09 -2.11
C LEU A 133 -5.73 -16.61 -1.91
N GLY A 134 -6.56 -16.53 -2.95
CA GLY A 134 -7.91 -17.11 -2.97
C GLY A 134 -9.05 -16.10 -2.76
N PRO A 135 -10.30 -16.58 -2.91
CA PRO A 135 -11.48 -15.73 -3.07
C PRO A 135 -11.84 -14.88 -1.84
N GLU A 136 -11.46 -15.32 -0.65
CA GLU A 136 -11.69 -14.54 0.58
C GLU A 136 -10.79 -13.29 0.62
N ALA A 137 -9.49 -13.45 0.29
CA ALA A 137 -8.56 -12.33 0.19
C ALA A 137 -9.02 -11.31 -0.87
N VAL A 138 -9.44 -11.79 -2.05
CA VAL A 138 -10.02 -10.94 -3.11
C VAL A 138 -11.22 -10.14 -2.59
N ARG A 139 -12.14 -10.77 -1.85
CA ARG A 139 -13.31 -10.10 -1.30
C ARG A 139 -12.94 -9.05 -0.26
N LEU A 140 -12.03 -9.37 0.65
CA LEU A 140 -11.56 -8.43 1.68
C LEU A 140 -10.88 -7.21 1.05
N GLN A 141 -10.04 -7.43 0.03
CA GLN A 141 -9.45 -6.34 -0.73
C GLN A 141 -10.53 -5.49 -1.41
N ALA A 142 -11.49 -6.10 -2.09
CA ALA A 142 -12.51 -5.36 -2.83
C ALA A 142 -13.33 -4.45 -1.91
N LEU A 143 -13.76 -4.96 -0.75
CA LEU A 143 -14.47 -4.17 0.27
C LEU A 143 -13.59 -3.04 0.84
N THR A 144 -12.32 -3.33 1.10
CA THR A 144 -11.38 -2.33 1.63
C THR A 144 -11.11 -1.24 0.60
N PHE A 145 -10.92 -1.61 -0.67
CA PHE A 145 -10.65 -0.68 -1.75
C PHE A 145 -11.87 0.18 -2.10
N GLU A 146 -13.08 -0.39 -2.07
CA GLU A 146 -14.32 0.37 -2.18
C GLU A 146 -14.41 1.44 -1.09
N ARG A 147 -14.11 1.08 0.17
CA ARG A 147 -14.07 2.03 1.29
C ARG A 147 -13.03 3.13 1.08
N LEU A 148 -11.82 2.79 0.64
CA LEU A 148 -10.77 3.76 0.30
C LEU A 148 -11.26 4.78 -0.73
N VAL A 149 -11.86 4.32 -1.82
CA VAL A 149 -12.40 5.19 -2.88
C VAL A 149 -13.53 6.08 -2.37
N ILE A 150 -14.46 5.53 -1.58
CA ILE A 150 -15.55 6.30 -0.96
C ILE A 150 -14.99 7.37 -0.01
N GLY A 151 -13.96 7.04 0.78
CA GLY A 151 -13.27 7.98 1.66
C GLY A 151 -12.67 9.16 0.89
N GLN A 152 -11.99 8.87 -0.23
CA GLN A 152 -11.39 9.89 -1.09
C GLN A 152 -12.44 10.79 -1.78
N ILE A 153 -13.56 10.22 -2.23
CA ILE A 153 -14.68 10.98 -2.79
C ILE A 153 -15.30 11.88 -1.72
N THR A 154 -15.49 11.36 -0.51
CA THR A 154 -16.09 12.10 0.61
C THR A 154 -15.21 13.27 1.03
N GLU A 155 -13.88 13.09 1.07
CA GLU A 155 -12.92 14.19 1.30
C GLU A 155 -13.09 15.29 0.23
N THR A 156 -13.19 14.90 -1.04
CA THR A 156 -13.30 15.82 -2.17
C THR A 156 -14.63 16.60 -2.15
N GLN A 157 -15.72 15.96 -1.75
CA GLN A 157 -17.06 16.59 -1.69
C GLN A 157 -17.25 17.51 -0.48
N GLY A 158 -16.50 17.28 0.60
CA GLY A 158 -16.68 17.97 1.88
C GLY A 158 -17.86 17.44 2.71
N ALA A 159 -18.15 18.14 3.82
CA ALA A 159 -19.12 17.66 4.81
C ALA A 159 -20.55 17.60 4.25
N SER A 160 -21.18 16.42 4.38
CA SER A 160 -22.59 16.19 4.04
C SER A 160 -23.53 16.88 5.06
N GLU A 161 -24.75 17.23 4.63
CA GLU A 161 -25.75 17.82 5.52
C GLU A 161 -25.99 16.95 6.78
N GLY A 162 -25.97 17.58 7.95
CA GLY A 162 -26.27 16.93 9.23
C GLY A 162 -25.09 16.30 9.97
N LYS A 163 -23.86 16.32 9.42
CA LYS A 163 -22.64 15.95 10.17
C LYS A 163 -21.90 17.19 10.68
N THR A 164 -21.36 17.10 11.90
CA THR A 164 -20.37 18.07 12.37
C THR A 164 -19.06 17.93 11.58
N GLN A 165 -18.24 18.98 11.60
CA GLN A 165 -16.92 18.95 10.95
C GLN A 165 -16.01 17.84 11.52
N LEU A 166 -16.09 17.58 12.84
CA LEU A 166 -15.31 16.52 13.48
C LEU A 166 -15.75 15.13 13.02
N GLU A 167 -17.06 14.87 12.95
CA GLU A 167 -17.60 13.59 12.48
C GLU A 167 -17.24 13.33 11.01
N HIS A 168 -17.33 14.37 10.17
CA HIS A 168 -16.90 14.28 8.78
C HIS A 168 -15.41 13.93 8.69
N TYR A 169 -14.55 14.68 9.40
CA TYR A 169 -13.11 14.44 9.43
C TYR A 169 -12.77 13.00 9.87
N LEU A 170 -13.35 12.54 10.98
CA LEU A 170 -13.12 11.18 11.48
C LEU A 170 -13.58 10.12 10.48
N SER A 171 -14.70 10.33 9.78
CA SER A 171 -15.14 9.40 8.73
C SER A 171 -14.20 9.34 7.54
N VAL A 172 -13.69 10.50 7.08
CA VAL A 172 -12.73 10.56 5.97
C VAL A 172 -11.43 9.85 6.34
N VAL A 173 -10.87 10.13 7.53
CA VAL A 173 -9.62 9.49 7.97
C VAL A 173 -9.78 7.99 8.12
N ALA A 174 -10.90 7.52 8.69
CA ALA A 174 -11.15 6.09 8.90
C ALA A 174 -11.32 5.28 7.60
N ASP A 175 -11.77 5.93 6.53
CA ASP A 175 -11.96 5.27 5.23
C ASP A 175 -10.78 5.48 4.28
N LYS A 176 -9.99 6.57 4.39
CA LYS A 176 -8.85 6.89 3.51
C LYS A 176 -7.50 6.30 3.96
N THR A 177 -7.31 6.02 5.26
CA THR A 177 -5.99 5.67 5.85
C THR A 177 -5.90 4.23 6.32
#